data_AF-A0A0F2PLD7-F1
#
_entry.id   AF-A0A0F2PLD7-F1
#
_cell.length_a   1.000
_cell.length_b   1.000
_cell.length_c   1.000
_cell.angle_alpha   90.00
_cell.angle_beta   90.00
_cell.angle_gamma   90.00
#
_symmetry.space_group_name_H-M   'P 1'
#
loop_
_entity.id
_entity.type
_entity.pdbx_description
1 polymer ?
#
loop_
_entity_poly.entity_id
_entity_poly.type
_entity_poly.pdbx_seq_one_letter_code
_entity_poly.pdbx_strand_id
1 'polypeptide(L)'
;MLKFTRNKLATVYRKDGRTLAVHGVLEDDIYGFEVDLDIGLFNLEILAIRGKWNRMENSECPRAIPFLQEAVGFRMNEEDFTRKVQKIVGRKACRHFADLILECCQTAKDAATMILQEEGQEKPPDIEIDELFGKSKPAISVQEKNHPPGPEVTGGMVIDLHVHSLPASPCSTISVEQLIEQAKEIGLDGICLTDHNHLWAPNQVEDLRQKHDFLILRGNEITTEQGDILVFGLEEEVKGVIKLEALREKVLQAGGFMIVAHPFRGFLTFGVGYLGLTKEKAMARPVFKWVDAVEVLNSKVSEEENSFAAQVAAGLGLPVTGGSDAHGPGEVGNYATRFPGLIQNEQDLIKALKKGGYSPVTFRNK
;
A
#
# COMPACT_ATOMS: atom_id res chain seq x y z
N MET A 1 30.81 -2.67 7.72
CA MET A 1 29.91 -3.42 6.83
C MET A 1 29.48 -2.46 5.73
N LEU A 2 29.80 -2.74 4.47
CA LEU A 2 29.34 -1.93 3.34
C LEU A 2 27.82 -2.11 3.23
N LYS A 3 27.07 -1.01 3.37
CA LYS A 3 25.62 -0.96 3.15
C LYS A 3 25.40 -0.34 1.76
N PHE A 4 24.66 -1.05 0.91
CA PHE A 4 24.21 -0.58 -0.39
C PHE A 4 22.74 -0.94 -0.53
N THR A 5 21.90 0.05 -0.82
CA THR A 5 20.46 -0.05 -1.02
C THR A 5 20.10 0.62 -2.34
N ARG A 6 19.18 0.02 -3.09
CA ARG A 6 18.63 0.57 -4.33
C ARG A 6 17.12 0.36 -4.36
N ASN A 7 16.38 1.45 -4.52
CA ASN A 7 14.94 1.47 -4.66
C ASN A 7 14.56 1.97 -6.06
N LYS A 8 13.56 1.34 -6.67
CA LYS A 8 12.96 1.79 -7.93
C LYS A 8 11.44 1.86 -7.74
N LEU A 9 10.84 2.99 -8.04
CA LEU A 9 9.40 3.24 -7.97
C LEU A 9 8.90 3.74 -9.33
N ALA A 10 7.72 3.30 -9.74
CA ALA A 10 7.00 3.85 -10.87
C ALA A 10 5.53 4.04 -10.49
N THR A 11 5.04 5.28 -10.57
CA THR A 11 3.67 5.66 -10.25
C THR A 11 2.98 6.11 -11.52
N VAL A 12 1.80 5.56 -11.81
CA VAL A 12 1.00 5.92 -12.99
C VAL A 12 -0.30 6.56 -12.52
N TYR A 13 -0.66 7.69 -13.14
CA TYR A 13 -1.95 8.34 -12.93
C TYR A 13 -2.56 8.74 -14.26
N ARG A 14 -3.89 8.73 -14.34
CA ARG A 14 -4.61 9.19 -15.52
C ARG A 14 -4.60 10.71 -15.54
N LYS A 15 -3.93 11.30 -16.53
CA LYS A 15 -3.82 12.76 -16.69
C LYS A 15 -5.09 13.34 -17.31
N ASP A 16 -5.62 12.65 -18.32
CA ASP A 16 -6.88 12.98 -18.98
C ASP A 16 -7.47 11.73 -19.67
N GLY A 17 -8.52 11.92 -20.48
CA GLY A 17 -9.20 10.83 -21.18
C GLY A 17 -8.33 10.05 -22.18
N ARG A 18 -7.15 10.56 -22.56
CA ARG A 18 -6.28 9.98 -23.60
C ARG A 18 -4.82 9.81 -23.17
N THR A 19 -4.42 10.34 -22.02
CA THR A 19 -3.02 10.35 -21.58
C THR A 19 -2.85 9.85 -20.16
N LEU A 20 -1.85 8.97 -19.99
CA LEU A 20 -1.30 8.54 -18.71
C LEU A 20 -0.06 9.39 -18.41
N ALA A 21 0.07 9.82 -17.16
CA ALA A 21 1.30 10.41 -16.68
C ALA A 21 1.98 9.43 -15.72
N VAL A 22 3.28 9.29 -15.88
CA VAL A 22 4.09 8.32 -15.15
C VAL A 22 5.25 9.05 -14.50
N HIS A 23 5.43 8.82 -13.20
CA HIS A 23 6.56 9.32 -12.44
C HIS A 23 7.40 8.14 -11.97
N GLY A 24 8.63 8.05 -12.47
CA GLY A 24 9.60 7.04 -12.10
C GLY A 24 10.70 7.62 -11.23
N VAL A 25 11.10 6.91 -10.18
CA VAL A 25 12.21 7.27 -9.29
C VAL A 25 13.15 6.09 -9.14
N LEU A 26 14.45 6.32 -9.26
CA LEU A 26 15.47 5.38 -8.83
C LEU A 26 16.36 6.09 -7.80
N GLU A 27 16.50 5.51 -6.62
CA GLU A 27 17.33 6.03 -5.53
C GLU A 27 18.24 4.91 -5.01
N ASP A 28 19.56 5.09 -5.11
CA ASP A 28 20.55 4.20 -4.49
C ASP A 28 21.71 4.95 -3.85
N ASP A 29 22.55 4.30 -3.03
CA ASP A 29 23.63 5.00 -2.30
C ASP A 29 24.66 5.74 -3.19
N ILE A 30 24.71 5.46 -4.50
CA ILE A 30 25.67 6.05 -5.45
C ILE A 30 25.01 7.18 -6.26
N TYR A 31 23.78 6.99 -6.73
CA TYR A 31 23.06 7.93 -7.56
C TYR A 31 21.54 7.86 -7.37
N GLY A 32 20.86 8.95 -7.71
CA GLY A 32 19.41 9.08 -7.61
C GLY A 32 18.87 9.96 -8.73
N PHE A 33 17.79 9.55 -9.38
CA PHE A 33 17.18 10.31 -10.48
C PHE A 33 15.72 9.94 -10.67
N GLU A 34 15.01 10.84 -11.35
CA GLU A 34 13.60 10.72 -11.66
C GLU A 34 13.35 10.91 -13.16
N VAL A 35 12.26 10.31 -13.65
CA VAL A 35 11.76 10.44 -15.00
C VAL A 35 10.26 10.67 -14.97
N ASP A 36 9.79 11.71 -15.66
CA ASP A 36 8.38 11.93 -15.94
C ASP A 36 8.09 11.56 -17.39
N LEU A 37 7.02 10.79 -17.62
CA LEU A 37 6.54 10.44 -18.96
C LEU A 37 5.06 10.83 -19.10
N ASP A 38 4.70 11.38 -20.25
CA ASP A 38 3.31 11.36 -20.72
C ASP A 38 3.19 10.25 -21.76
N ILE A 39 2.25 9.32 -21.61
CA ILE A 39 2.04 8.17 -22.48
C ILE A 39 0.60 8.16 -22.99
N GLY A 40 0.41 7.95 -24.29
CA GLY A 40 -0.92 7.82 -24.86
C GLY A 40 -1.61 6.53 -24.41
N LEU A 41 -2.82 6.64 -23.86
CA LEU A 41 -3.59 5.53 -23.28
C LEU A 41 -3.87 4.42 -24.30
N PHE A 42 -4.23 4.79 -25.53
CA PHE A 42 -4.68 3.83 -26.55
C PHE A 42 -3.55 3.28 -27.42
N ASN A 43 -2.58 4.13 -27.78
CA ASN A 43 -1.48 3.78 -28.69
C ASN A 43 -0.18 3.41 -27.96
N LEU A 44 -0.12 3.63 -26.64
CA LEU A 44 1.06 3.41 -25.79
C LEU A 44 2.31 4.09 -26.35
N GLU A 45 2.12 5.30 -26.87
CA GLU A 45 3.18 6.15 -27.43
C GLU A 45 3.72 7.09 -26.35
N ILE A 46 5.04 7.22 -26.24
CA ILE A 46 5.67 8.22 -25.36
C ILE A 46 5.45 9.61 -25.98
N LEU A 47 4.60 10.43 -25.38
CA LEU A 47 4.24 11.77 -25.84
C LEU A 47 5.19 12.85 -25.32
N ALA A 48 5.67 12.67 -24.09
CA ALA A 48 6.67 13.55 -23.48
C ALA A 48 7.53 12.75 -22.53
N ILE A 49 8.77 13.21 -22.35
CA ILE A 49 9.71 12.64 -21.39
C ILE A 49 10.52 13.77 -20.76
N ARG A 50 10.73 13.71 -19.44
CA ARG A 50 11.63 14.61 -18.71
C ARG A 50 12.44 13.76 -17.74
N GLY A 51 13.70 14.10 -17.54
CA GLY A 51 14.55 13.41 -16.59
C GLY A 51 15.33 14.42 -15.76
N LYS A 52 15.57 14.07 -14.50
CA LYS A 52 16.30 14.91 -13.55
C LYS A 52 17.15 14.04 -12.64
N TRP A 53 18.39 14.46 -12.43
CA TRP A 53 19.26 13.85 -11.42
C TRP A 53 19.03 14.53 -10.08
N ASN A 54 18.81 13.72 -9.05
CA ASN A 54 18.80 14.13 -7.65
C ASN A 54 20.21 13.97 -7.04
N ARG A 55 20.91 12.89 -7.42
CA ARG A 55 22.32 12.62 -7.08
C ARG A 55 23.01 11.93 -8.26
N MET A 56 24.16 12.46 -8.66
CA MET A 56 24.85 12.02 -9.88
C MET A 56 26.05 11.13 -9.55
N GLU A 57 26.29 10.12 -10.36
CA GLU A 57 27.48 9.28 -10.27
C GLU A 57 28.75 10.07 -10.61
N ASN A 58 28.67 10.98 -11.59
CA ASN A 58 29.76 11.85 -12.02
C ASN A 58 29.24 13.13 -12.72
N SER A 59 30.15 14.05 -13.05
CA SER A 59 29.82 15.34 -13.67
C SER A 59 29.21 15.25 -15.07
N GLU A 60 29.33 14.10 -15.75
CA GLU A 60 28.81 13.91 -17.11
C GLU A 60 27.34 13.47 -17.12
N CYS A 61 26.80 12.99 -15.99
CA CYS A 61 25.43 12.49 -15.86
C CYS A 61 24.35 13.42 -16.45
N PRO A 62 24.38 14.75 -16.25
CA PRO A 62 23.38 15.67 -16.82
C PRO A 62 23.34 15.69 -18.35
N ARG A 63 24.45 15.33 -19.02
CA ARG A 63 24.52 15.31 -20.48
C ARG A 63 23.53 14.32 -21.11
N ALA A 64 23.05 13.35 -20.35
CA ALA A 64 22.04 12.39 -20.80
C ALA A 64 20.63 12.99 -20.96
N ILE A 65 20.30 14.06 -20.22
CA ILE A 65 18.92 14.59 -20.14
C ILE A 65 18.37 15.03 -21.51
N PRO A 66 19.10 15.81 -22.33
CA PRO A 66 18.57 16.23 -23.64
C PRO A 66 18.29 15.06 -24.59
N PHE A 67 19.08 13.99 -24.51
CA PHE A 67 18.93 12.81 -25.37
C PHE A 67 17.70 11.95 -25.04
N LEU A 68 17.10 12.14 -23.85
CA LEU A 68 15.85 11.45 -23.50
C LEU A 68 14.74 11.77 -24.50
N GLN A 69 14.73 12.99 -25.06
CA GLN A 69 13.74 13.42 -26.06
C GLN A 69 13.73 12.53 -27.31
N GLU A 70 14.82 11.81 -27.62
CA GLU A 70 14.85 10.87 -28.75
C GLU A 70 13.91 9.66 -28.55
N ALA A 71 13.40 9.42 -27.34
CA ALA A 71 12.42 8.38 -27.05
C ALA A 71 10.97 8.82 -27.31
N VAL A 72 10.71 10.12 -27.50
CA VAL A 72 9.37 10.63 -27.84
C VAL A 72 8.94 10.04 -29.18
N GLY A 73 7.71 9.54 -29.24
CA GLY A 73 7.14 8.84 -30.38
C GLY A 73 7.38 7.32 -30.39
N PHE A 74 8.15 6.77 -29.45
CA PHE A 74 8.28 5.31 -29.34
C PHE A 74 6.98 4.70 -28.86
N ARG A 75 6.60 3.57 -29.47
CA ARG A 75 5.38 2.83 -29.13
C ARG A 75 5.72 1.51 -28.49
N MET A 76 5.12 1.25 -27.34
CA MET A 76 5.42 0.09 -26.51
C MET A 76 4.88 -1.23 -27.10
N ASN A 77 4.03 -1.16 -28.12
CA ASN A 77 3.51 -2.32 -28.84
C ASN A 77 4.39 -2.76 -30.02
N GLU A 78 5.47 -2.03 -30.32
CA GLU A 78 6.43 -2.42 -31.34
C GLU A 78 7.35 -3.52 -30.81
N GLU A 79 7.55 -4.59 -31.59
CA GLU A 79 8.39 -5.74 -31.21
C GLU A 79 9.83 -5.36 -30.83
N ASP A 80 10.33 -4.23 -31.34
CA ASP A 80 11.68 -3.74 -31.08
C ASP A 80 11.77 -2.57 -30.11
N PHE A 81 10.67 -2.24 -29.41
CA PHE A 81 10.61 -1.14 -28.44
C PHE A 81 11.76 -1.20 -27.43
N THR A 82 11.93 -2.33 -26.73
CA THR A 82 12.99 -2.50 -25.73
C THR A 82 14.38 -2.27 -26.32
N ARG A 83 14.62 -2.78 -27.53
CA ARG A 83 15.88 -2.61 -28.26
C ARG A 83 16.10 -1.15 -28.66
N LYS A 84 15.05 -0.44 -29.08
CA LYS A 84 15.10 1.00 -29.41
C LYS A 84 15.47 1.82 -28.17
N VAL A 85 14.81 1.60 -27.03
CA VAL A 85 15.11 2.31 -25.77
C VAL A 85 16.53 2.04 -25.31
N GLN A 86 16.97 0.77 -25.27
CA GLN A 86 18.34 0.44 -24.87
C GLN A 86 19.41 1.00 -25.83
N LYS A 87 19.13 1.05 -27.13
CA LYS A 87 20.07 1.58 -28.13
C LYS A 87 20.13 3.11 -28.08
N ILE A 88 18.99 3.77 -28.04
CA ILE A 88 18.89 5.24 -28.13
C ILE A 88 19.13 5.86 -26.76
N VAL A 89 18.33 5.52 -25.75
CA VAL A 89 18.53 6.05 -24.41
C VAL A 89 19.73 5.40 -23.74
N GLY A 90 19.85 4.07 -23.78
CA GLY A 90 20.89 3.37 -23.03
C GLY A 90 22.31 3.68 -23.50
N ARG A 91 22.57 3.58 -24.81
CA ARG A 91 23.92 3.80 -25.37
C ARG A 91 24.24 5.26 -25.70
N LYS A 92 23.26 6.07 -26.12
CA LYS A 92 23.54 7.49 -26.45
C LYS A 92 23.35 8.43 -25.25
N ALA A 93 22.48 8.09 -24.29
CA ALA A 93 22.18 8.93 -23.14
C ALA A 93 22.77 8.33 -21.84
N CYS A 94 22.07 7.37 -21.24
CA CYS A 94 22.48 6.69 -20.01
C CYS A 94 21.71 5.37 -19.87
N ARG A 95 22.42 4.31 -19.48
CA ARG A 95 21.81 3.00 -19.17
C ARG A 95 20.82 3.08 -18.01
N HIS A 96 21.12 3.88 -16.99
CA HIS A 96 20.23 4.02 -15.82
C HIS A 96 18.87 4.61 -16.21
N PHE A 97 18.85 5.65 -17.05
CA PHE A 97 17.59 6.19 -17.58
C PHE A 97 16.84 5.17 -18.44
N ALA A 98 17.53 4.41 -19.30
CA ALA A 98 16.87 3.40 -20.13
C ALA A 98 16.17 2.34 -19.27
N ASP A 99 16.82 1.86 -18.21
CA ASP A 99 16.26 0.83 -17.33
C ASP A 99 15.05 1.34 -16.53
N LEU A 100 15.04 2.62 -16.12
CA LEU A 100 13.89 3.22 -15.44
C LEU A 100 12.73 3.51 -16.40
N ILE A 101 13.02 3.98 -17.62
CA ILE A 101 11.99 4.24 -18.64
C ILE A 101 11.28 2.94 -19.04
N LEU A 102 12.03 1.84 -19.21
CA LEU A 102 11.43 0.53 -19.51
C LEU A 102 10.49 0.07 -18.40
N GLU A 103 10.87 0.28 -17.14
CA GLU A 103 10.00 0.01 -15.99
C GLU A 103 8.72 0.85 -16.06
N CYS A 104 8.86 2.17 -16.19
CA CYS A 104 7.73 3.09 -16.24
C CYS A 104 6.78 2.78 -17.40
N CYS A 105 7.33 2.41 -18.56
CA CYS A 105 6.53 1.98 -19.70
C CYS A 105 5.79 0.69 -19.38
N GLN A 106 6.44 -0.33 -18.82
CA GLN A 106 5.74 -1.56 -18.45
C GLN A 106 4.59 -1.30 -17.48
N THR A 107 4.82 -0.50 -16.42
CA THR A 107 3.77 -0.11 -15.47
C THR A 107 2.63 0.65 -16.15
N ALA A 108 2.93 1.53 -17.11
CA ALA A 108 1.92 2.25 -17.87
C ALA A 108 1.12 1.34 -18.82
N LYS A 109 1.74 0.29 -19.37
CA LYS A 109 1.06 -0.71 -20.19
C LYS A 109 0.04 -1.48 -19.37
N ASP A 110 0.44 -1.87 -18.16
CA ASP A 110 -0.41 -2.61 -17.24
C ASP A 110 -1.60 -1.73 -16.84
N ALA A 111 -1.35 -0.47 -16.44
CA ALA A 111 -2.38 0.51 -16.12
C ALA A 111 -3.33 0.80 -17.30
N ALA A 112 -2.81 0.99 -18.51
CA ALA A 112 -3.62 1.20 -19.70
C ALA A 112 -4.53 0.00 -19.99
N THR A 113 -4.01 -1.22 -19.81
CA THR A 113 -4.80 -2.44 -19.99
C THR A 113 -5.97 -2.50 -19.02
N MET A 114 -5.75 -2.14 -17.75
CA MET A 114 -6.80 -2.08 -16.73
C MET A 114 -7.88 -1.05 -17.08
N ILE A 115 -7.49 0.18 -17.41
CA ILE A 115 -8.42 1.27 -17.76
C ILE A 115 -9.25 0.91 -19.00
N LEU A 116 -8.62 0.35 -20.04
CA LEU A 116 -9.32 -0.02 -21.27
C LEU A 116 -10.25 -1.22 -21.08
N GLN A 117 -9.95 -2.12 -20.13
CA GLN A 117 -10.85 -3.20 -19.74
C GLN A 117 -12.08 -2.67 -18.99
N GLU A 118 -11.90 -1.70 -18.08
CA GLU A 118 -13.00 -1.04 -17.38
C GLU A 118 -13.90 -0.24 -18.33
N GLU A 119 -13.32 0.48 -19.30
CA GLU A 119 -14.08 1.29 -20.28
C GLU A 119 -14.73 0.46 -21.39
N GLY A 120 -14.18 -0.72 -21.70
CA GLY A 120 -14.71 -1.66 -22.68
C GLY A 120 -15.78 -2.60 -22.14
N GLN A 121 -15.99 -2.63 -20.82
CA GLN A 121 -17.16 -3.25 -20.21
C GLN A 121 -18.31 -2.24 -20.28
N GLU A 122 -19.35 -2.53 -21.09
CA GLU A 122 -20.67 -2.01 -20.76
C GLU A 122 -20.91 -2.39 -19.29
N LYS A 123 -21.29 -1.40 -18.46
CA LYS A 123 -21.73 -1.65 -17.09
C LYS A 123 -22.67 -2.86 -17.17
N PRO A 124 -22.33 -4.02 -16.58
CA PRO A 124 -23.12 -5.20 -16.80
C PRO A 124 -24.56 -4.84 -16.37
N PRO A 125 -25.59 -5.20 -17.15
CA PRO A 125 -26.95 -5.12 -16.63
C PRO A 125 -26.95 -5.85 -15.29
N ASP A 126 -27.73 -5.42 -14.30
CA ASP A 126 -27.79 -6.07 -12.99
C ASP A 126 -28.02 -7.59 -13.18
N ILE A 127 -26.94 -8.37 -13.14
CA ILE A 127 -27.01 -9.82 -13.28
C ILE A 127 -27.42 -10.31 -11.90
N GLU A 128 -28.70 -10.71 -11.78
CA GLU A 128 -29.16 -11.48 -10.63
C GLU A 128 -28.23 -12.69 -10.46
N ILE A 129 -27.68 -12.78 -9.24
CA ILE A 129 -26.54 -13.62 -8.83
C ILE A 129 -26.84 -15.14 -8.96
N ASP A 130 -28.07 -15.51 -9.33
CA ASP A 130 -28.59 -16.87 -9.35
C ASP A 130 -28.17 -17.72 -10.57
N GLU A 131 -27.66 -17.13 -11.66
CA GLU A 131 -27.32 -17.91 -12.87
C GLU A 131 -25.86 -18.38 -12.96
N LEU A 132 -24.93 -17.84 -12.18
CA LEU A 132 -23.54 -18.34 -12.14
C LEU A 132 -23.35 -19.58 -11.24
N PHE A 133 -24.28 -19.85 -10.34
CA PHE A 133 -24.23 -20.98 -9.42
C PHE A 133 -25.39 -21.95 -9.71
N GLY A 134 -25.10 -23.00 -10.47
CA GLY A 134 -26.09 -23.96 -10.96
C GLY A 134 -27.14 -24.41 -9.92
N LYS A 135 -28.39 -24.48 -10.40
CA LYS A 135 -29.63 -24.87 -9.71
C LYS A 135 -29.42 -25.66 -8.41
N SER A 136 -29.45 -24.93 -7.30
CA SER A 136 -29.76 -25.51 -6.00
C SER A 136 -31.29 -25.51 -5.81
N LYS A 137 -31.80 -26.61 -5.25
CA LYS A 137 -33.22 -26.92 -4.96
C LYS A 137 -33.97 -25.78 -4.24
N PRO A 138 -35.32 -25.75 -4.34
CA PRO A 138 -36.10 -24.55 -4.07
C PRO A 138 -35.95 -24.07 -2.62
N ALA A 139 -35.94 -22.75 -2.51
CA ALA A 139 -35.95 -21.93 -1.32
C ALA A 139 -36.44 -22.66 -0.06
N ILE A 140 -35.49 -23.06 0.78
CA ILE A 140 -35.75 -23.10 2.20
C ILE A 140 -35.81 -21.64 2.61
N SER A 141 -36.99 -21.19 3.03
CA SER A 141 -37.19 -19.90 3.68
C SER A 141 -36.13 -19.72 4.77
N VAL A 142 -35.10 -18.94 4.47
CA VAL A 142 -34.19 -18.43 5.48
C VAL A 142 -35.01 -17.40 6.23
N GLN A 143 -35.69 -17.86 7.28
CA GLN A 143 -35.96 -17.00 8.43
C GLN A 143 -34.67 -16.27 8.73
N GLU A 144 -34.73 -14.95 8.87
CA GLU A 144 -33.71 -14.13 9.53
C GLU A 144 -33.28 -14.86 10.82
N LYS A 145 -32.26 -15.69 10.70
CA LYS A 145 -31.60 -16.29 11.84
C LYS A 145 -30.37 -15.45 12.03
N ASN A 146 -30.58 -14.40 12.83
CA ASN A 146 -29.60 -13.77 13.70
C ASN A 146 -28.24 -14.45 13.62
N HIS A 147 -27.37 -13.95 12.73
CA HIS A 147 -25.97 -13.91 13.09
C HIS A 147 -25.93 -13.10 14.39
N PRO A 148 -25.33 -13.59 15.48
CA PRO A 148 -25.07 -12.70 16.59
C PRO A 148 -24.21 -11.57 16.00
N PRO A 149 -24.66 -10.31 16.02
CA PRO A 149 -23.77 -9.23 15.71
C PRO A 149 -22.61 -9.38 16.71
N GLY A 150 -21.38 -9.53 16.21
CA GLY A 150 -20.25 -9.08 17.01
C GLY A 150 -20.63 -7.67 17.47
N PRO A 151 -20.56 -7.38 18.78
CA PRO A 151 -21.32 -6.29 19.37
C PRO A 151 -21.16 -5.03 18.52
N GLU A 152 -22.26 -4.50 18.00
CA GLU A 152 -22.29 -3.17 17.42
C GLU A 152 -21.78 -2.23 18.50
N VAL A 153 -20.52 -1.85 18.39
CA VAL A 153 -19.89 -0.95 19.36
C VAL A 153 -20.41 0.46 19.05
N THR A 154 -21.56 0.78 19.63
CA THR A 154 -22.13 2.13 19.64
C THR A 154 -21.39 2.94 20.71
N GLY A 155 -20.25 3.51 20.31
CA GLY A 155 -19.32 4.25 21.18
C GLY A 155 -17.87 3.78 21.04
N GLY A 156 -16.93 4.47 21.69
CA GLY A 156 -15.51 4.11 21.69
C GLY A 156 -14.64 4.84 20.65
N MET A 157 -13.33 4.68 20.78
CA MET A 157 -12.34 5.44 20.00
C MET A 157 -12.12 4.84 18.62
N VAL A 158 -12.00 5.68 17.59
CA VAL A 158 -11.62 5.29 16.23
C VAL A 158 -10.20 5.76 15.96
N ILE A 159 -9.29 4.81 15.78
CA ILE A 159 -7.87 5.06 15.59
C ILE A 159 -7.45 4.51 14.23
N ASP A 160 -6.76 5.33 13.46
CA ASP A 160 -6.11 4.88 12.24
C ASP A 160 -4.80 4.18 12.60
N LEU A 161 -4.73 2.87 12.37
CA LEU A 161 -3.60 2.04 12.78
C LEU A 161 -2.46 2.03 11.75
N HIS A 162 -2.65 2.63 10.58
CA HIS A 162 -1.70 2.54 9.47
C HIS A 162 -1.60 3.86 8.71
N VAL A 163 -0.55 4.63 8.98
CA VAL A 163 -0.28 5.91 8.28
C VAL A 163 1.22 6.13 8.10
N HIS A 164 1.56 6.88 7.04
CA HIS A 164 2.93 7.23 6.66
C HIS A 164 3.10 8.74 6.57
N SER A 165 4.26 9.24 6.99
CA SER A 165 4.59 10.65 7.11
C SER A 165 5.99 10.98 6.60
N LEU A 166 6.13 12.14 5.99
CA LEU A 166 7.43 12.71 5.64
C LEU A 166 8.04 13.41 6.87
N PRO A 167 9.35 13.26 7.17
CA PRO A 167 10.38 12.53 6.41
C PRO A 167 10.61 11.08 6.84
N ALA A 168 9.83 10.55 7.79
CA ALA A 168 10.05 9.22 8.37
C ALA A 168 9.89 8.10 7.33
N SER A 169 8.85 8.19 6.50
CA SER A 169 8.63 7.36 5.32
C SER A 169 8.86 8.17 4.03
N PRO A 170 9.90 7.86 3.23
CA PRO A 170 10.16 8.53 1.96
C PRO A 170 9.06 8.36 0.90
N CYS A 171 8.18 7.37 1.08
CA CYS A 171 7.02 7.16 0.21
C CYS A 171 5.89 8.17 0.47
N SER A 172 5.89 8.85 1.62
CA SER A 172 4.83 9.79 1.99
C SER A 172 5.11 11.20 1.47
N THR A 173 4.03 11.89 1.11
CA THR A 173 4.04 13.29 0.65
C THR A 173 3.47 14.26 1.68
N ILE A 174 2.90 13.75 2.77
CA ILE A 174 2.30 14.54 3.85
C ILE A 174 3.27 14.64 5.03
N SER A 175 3.50 15.83 5.58
CA SER A 175 4.31 15.98 6.79
C SER A 175 3.60 15.37 8.00
N VAL A 176 4.34 14.94 9.02
CA VAL A 176 3.74 14.40 10.25
C VAL A 176 2.74 15.40 10.89
N GLU A 177 3.04 16.69 10.87
CA GLU A 177 2.14 17.72 11.39
C GLU A 177 0.86 17.86 10.56
N GLN A 178 0.97 17.83 9.23
CA GLN A 178 -0.19 17.88 8.34
C GLN A 178 -1.07 16.64 8.51
N LEU A 179 -0.46 15.47 8.69
CA LEU A 179 -1.15 14.21 8.97
C LEU A 179 -1.96 14.30 10.25
N ILE A 180 -1.36 14.80 11.33
CA ILE A 180 -2.02 14.98 12.63
C ILE A 180 -3.19 15.96 12.51
N GLU A 181 -2.97 17.13 11.91
CA GLU A 181 -4.03 18.13 11.76
C GLU A 181 -5.18 17.59 10.89
N GLN A 182 -4.88 16.87 9.81
CA GLN A 182 -5.91 16.26 8.98
C GLN A 182 -6.72 15.22 9.75
N ALA A 183 -6.07 14.36 10.54
CA ALA A 183 -6.73 13.33 11.35
C ALA A 183 -7.66 13.95 12.40
N LYS A 184 -7.23 15.04 13.05
CA LYS A 184 -8.05 15.82 13.98
C LYS A 184 -9.25 16.45 13.29
N GLU A 185 -9.03 17.10 12.15
CA GLU A 185 -10.07 17.81 11.41
C GLU A 185 -11.23 16.89 10.99
N ILE A 186 -10.91 15.64 10.62
CA ILE A 186 -11.92 14.65 10.23
C ILE A 186 -12.54 13.92 11.42
N GLY A 187 -12.06 14.17 12.64
CA GLY A 187 -12.62 13.62 13.88
C GLY A 187 -12.17 12.20 14.21
N LEU A 188 -10.99 11.75 13.75
CA LEU A 188 -10.37 10.54 14.32
C LEU A 188 -10.02 10.79 15.79
N ASP A 189 -10.05 9.75 16.61
CA ASP A 189 -9.65 9.85 18.02
C ASP A 189 -8.14 9.69 18.21
N GLY A 190 -7.45 9.12 17.22
CA GLY A 190 -6.00 9.00 17.22
C GLY A 190 -5.43 8.39 15.94
N ILE A 191 -4.10 8.40 15.83
CA ILE A 191 -3.35 7.76 14.75
C ILE A 191 -2.19 6.95 15.31
N CYS A 192 -1.76 5.92 14.59
CA CYS A 192 -0.51 5.22 14.84
C CYS A 192 0.52 5.57 13.75
N LEU A 193 1.62 6.20 14.12
CA LEU A 193 2.73 6.44 13.17
C LEU A 193 3.41 5.10 12.89
N THR A 194 3.22 4.57 11.67
CA THR A 194 3.70 3.25 11.24
C THR A 194 4.60 3.36 10.02
N ASP A 195 5.46 4.37 10.00
CA ASP A 195 6.42 4.60 8.93
C ASP A 195 7.33 3.39 8.69
N HIS A 196 7.72 3.16 7.43
CA HIS A 196 8.47 1.98 6.99
C HIS A 196 9.83 1.88 7.69
N ASN A 197 10.01 0.82 8.50
CA ASN A 197 11.24 0.54 9.24
C ASN A 197 11.76 1.74 10.06
N HIS A 198 10.88 2.68 10.43
CA HIS A 198 11.24 3.87 11.19
C HIS A 198 10.67 3.77 12.59
N LEU A 199 11.56 3.73 13.59
CA LEU A 199 11.17 3.74 14.99
C LEU A 199 11.15 5.18 15.51
N TRP A 200 9.95 5.72 15.70
CA TRP A 200 9.75 7.04 16.30
C TRP A 200 10.26 7.07 17.74
N ALA A 201 11.08 8.07 18.07
CA ALA A 201 11.58 8.22 19.43
C ALA A 201 10.45 8.65 20.39
N PRO A 202 10.40 8.13 21.63
CA PRO A 202 9.34 8.44 22.58
C PRO A 202 9.14 9.95 22.82
N ASN A 203 10.23 10.70 22.92
CA ASN A 203 10.19 12.14 23.15
C ASN A 203 9.63 12.91 21.94
N GLN A 204 9.93 12.49 20.70
CA GLN A 204 9.39 13.14 19.51
C GLN A 204 7.87 12.99 19.44
N VAL A 205 7.35 11.81 19.75
CA VAL A 205 5.90 11.57 19.75
C VAL A 205 5.23 12.29 20.91
N GLU A 206 5.87 12.36 22.08
CA GLU A 206 5.35 13.13 23.21
C GLU A 206 5.28 14.64 22.90
N ASP A 207 6.31 15.20 22.25
CA ASP A 207 6.30 16.59 21.78
C ASP A 207 5.16 16.84 20.79
N LEU A 208 4.90 15.90 19.86
CA LEU A 208 3.77 15.98 18.93
C LEU A 208 2.41 15.90 19.64
N ARG A 209 2.25 14.99 20.62
CA ARG A 209 1.03 14.87 21.42
C ARG A 209 0.72 16.17 22.14
N GLN A 210 1.71 16.76 22.81
CA GLN A 210 1.54 18.02 23.55
C GLN A 210 1.26 19.19 22.63
N LYS A 211 1.98 19.29 21.51
CA LYS A 211 1.81 20.38 20.53
C LYS A 211 0.43 20.35 19.89
N HIS A 212 -0.08 19.17 19.58
CA HIS A 212 -1.31 19.02 18.81
C HIS A 212 -2.53 18.69 19.67
N ASP A 213 -2.37 18.38 20.96
CA ASP A 213 -3.43 17.89 21.86
C ASP A 213 -4.22 16.74 21.21
N PHE A 214 -3.49 15.70 20.78
CA PHE A 214 -4.03 14.59 20.00
C PHE A 214 -3.34 13.27 20.32
N LEU A 215 -4.10 12.17 20.28
CA LEU A 215 -3.57 10.85 20.53
C LEU A 215 -2.74 10.36 19.34
N ILE A 216 -1.43 10.31 19.54
CA ILE A 216 -0.48 9.82 18.53
C ILE A 216 0.23 8.63 19.14
N LEU A 217 0.13 7.45 18.54
CA LEU A 217 0.70 6.21 19.05
C LEU A 217 1.87 5.78 18.18
N ARG A 218 2.88 5.16 18.81
CA ARG A 218 4.02 4.58 18.08
C ARG A 218 3.70 3.19 17.58
N GLY A 219 3.92 2.98 16.29
CA GLY A 219 4.02 1.67 15.65
C GLY A 219 5.18 1.66 14.66
N ASN A 220 5.21 0.66 13.80
CA ASN A 220 6.17 0.54 12.71
C ASN A 220 5.60 -0.39 11.64
N GLU A 221 5.76 -0.07 10.35
CA GLU A 221 5.53 -1.04 9.27
C GLU A 221 6.87 -1.68 8.90
N ILE A 222 7.06 -2.93 9.33
CA ILE A 222 8.29 -3.68 9.12
C ILE A 222 8.14 -4.57 7.91
N THR A 223 9.03 -4.39 6.93
CA THR A 223 9.08 -5.22 5.73
C THR A 223 9.75 -6.56 6.04
N THR A 224 9.05 -7.65 5.71
CA THR A 224 9.55 -9.02 5.85
C THR A 224 9.64 -9.71 4.50
N GLU A 225 10.26 -10.89 4.46
CA GLU A 225 10.26 -11.76 3.27
C GLU A 225 8.87 -12.33 2.93
N GLN A 226 7.86 -12.11 3.78
CA GLN A 226 6.49 -12.56 3.58
C GLN A 226 5.49 -11.41 3.37
N GLY A 227 5.96 -10.17 3.28
CA GLY A 227 5.13 -8.96 3.17
C GLY A 227 5.35 -7.98 4.32
N ASP A 228 4.58 -6.91 4.34
CA ASP A 228 4.67 -5.85 5.35
C ASP A 228 3.83 -6.18 6.58
N ILE A 229 4.38 -5.87 7.76
CA ILE A 229 3.79 -6.20 9.06
C ILE A 229 3.74 -4.94 9.92
N LEU A 230 2.55 -4.55 10.38
CA LEU A 230 2.42 -3.53 11.42
C LEU A 230 2.82 -4.13 12.76
N VAL A 231 3.76 -3.49 13.44
CA VAL A 231 4.29 -3.93 14.72
C VAL A 231 4.09 -2.85 15.77
N PHE A 232 3.46 -3.25 16.87
CA PHE A 232 3.24 -2.39 18.03
C PHE A 232 4.00 -2.93 19.24
N GLY A 233 4.74 -2.06 19.93
CA GLY A 233 5.46 -2.39 21.16
C GLY A 233 6.89 -2.89 20.99
N LEU A 234 7.48 -2.79 19.79
CA LEU A 234 8.89 -3.11 19.56
C LEU A 234 9.75 -1.83 19.64
N GLU A 235 10.68 -1.77 20.59
CA GLU A 235 11.62 -0.65 20.78
C GLU A 235 13.00 -0.91 20.12
N GLU A 236 13.08 -1.94 19.26
CA GLU A 236 14.27 -2.28 18.49
C GLU A 236 14.10 -1.80 17.04
N GLU A 237 15.08 -1.05 16.54
CA GLU A 237 15.12 -0.64 15.13
C GLU A 237 15.46 -1.84 14.23
N VAL A 238 14.51 -2.23 13.36
CA VAL A 238 14.72 -3.27 12.36
C VAL A 238 15.19 -2.63 11.06
N LYS A 239 16.34 -3.08 10.53
CA LYS A 239 16.95 -2.50 9.31
C LYS A 239 16.74 -3.41 8.12
N GLY A 240 16.06 -2.90 7.10
CA GLY A 240 15.80 -3.63 5.85
C GLY A 240 14.85 -4.80 6.07
N VAL A 241 14.94 -5.81 5.21
CA VAL A 241 14.06 -6.98 5.25
C VAL A 241 14.49 -7.96 6.33
N ILE A 242 13.59 -8.29 7.26
CA ILE A 242 13.80 -9.29 8.31
C ILE A 242 13.02 -10.58 8.02
N LYS A 243 13.49 -11.71 8.55
CA LYS A 243 12.71 -12.94 8.56
C LYS A 243 11.48 -12.82 9.47
N LEU A 244 10.28 -13.16 8.99
CA LEU A 244 9.04 -13.03 9.76
C LEU A 244 9.09 -13.81 11.10
N GLU A 245 9.68 -15.00 11.10
CA GLU A 245 9.85 -15.82 12.30
C GLU A 245 10.73 -15.13 13.35
N ALA A 246 11.85 -14.53 12.91
CA ALA A 246 12.75 -13.79 13.77
C ALA A 246 12.10 -12.49 14.28
N LEU A 247 11.28 -11.83 13.46
CA LEU A 247 10.48 -10.69 13.88
C LEU A 247 9.47 -11.11 14.96
N ARG A 248 8.77 -12.23 14.77
CA ARG A 248 7.83 -12.75 15.77
C ARG A 248 8.49 -13.02 17.10
N GLU A 249 9.67 -13.62 17.12
CA GLU A 249 10.42 -13.85 18.36
C GLU A 249 10.71 -12.55 19.11
N LYS A 250 11.19 -11.52 18.39
CA LYS A 250 11.45 -10.18 18.97
C LYS A 250 10.19 -9.53 19.53
N VAL A 251 9.11 -9.55 18.76
CA VAL A 251 7.83 -8.92 19.16
C VAL A 251 7.21 -9.65 20.36
N LEU A 252 7.29 -10.98 20.40
CA LEU A 252 6.85 -11.75 21.57
C LEU A 252 7.63 -11.40 22.83
N GLN A 253 8.96 -11.29 22.73
CA GLN A 253 9.81 -10.89 23.87
C GLN A 253 9.50 -9.47 24.36
N ALA A 254 9.20 -8.55 23.44
CA ALA A 254 8.77 -7.19 23.77
C ALA A 254 7.33 -7.10 24.29
N GLY A 255 6.58 -8.21 24.26
CA GLY A 255 5.16 -8.20 24.61
C GLY A 255 4.29 -7.40 23.65
N GLY A 256 4.72 -7.27 22.39
CA GLY A 256 4.04 -6.51 21.34
C GLY A 256 2.92 -7.26 20.63
N PHE A 257 2.52 -6.75 19.47
CA PHE A 257 1.44 -7.27 18.62
C PHE A 257 1.78 -7.10 17.14
N MET A 258 1.40 -8.06 16.30
CA MET A 258 1.68 -8.07 14.86
C MET A 258 0.41 -8.16 14.03
N ILE A 259 0.28 -7.28 13.04
CA ILE A 259 -0.80 -7.28 12.05
C ILE A 259 -0.18 -7.45 10.67
N VAL A 260 -0.65 -8.42 9.87
CA VAL A 260 -0.24 -8.43 8.45
C VAL A 260 -0.94 -7.28 7.72
N ALA A 261 -0.15 -6.38 7.15
CA ALA A 261 -0.64 -5.24 6.38
C ALA A 261 -0.97 -5.69 4.96
N HIS A 262 -2.09 -5.19 4.42
CA HIS A 262 -2.53 -5.36 3.03
C HIS A 262 -2.08 -6.68 2.35
N PRO A 263 -2.40 -7.87 2.92
CA PRO A 263 -1.73 -9.16 2.64
C PRO A 263 -1.81 -9.65 1.19
N PHE A 264 -2.73 -9.07 0.41
CA PHE A 264 -3.01 -9.42 -0.98
C PHE A 264 -2.84 -8.23 -1.92
N ARG A 265 -2.21 -7.13 -1.50
CA ARG A 265 -1.92 -5.97 -2.37
C ARG A 265 -1.24 -6.41 -3.66
N GLY A 266 -1.85 -6.06 -4.80
CA GLY A 266 -1.32 -6.38 -6.11
C GLY A 266 -1.43 -7.86 -6.47
N PHE A 267 -2.10 -8.70 -5.68
CA PHE A 267 -2.35 -10.09 -6.05
C PHE A 267 -3.56 -10.16 -6.96
N LEU A 268 -4.69 -9.53 -6.61
CA LEU A 268 -5.96 -9.70 -7.35
C LEU A 268 -6.04 -8.83 -8.61
N THR A 269 -5.26 -7.76 -8.67
CA THR A 269 -5.16 -6.85 -9.83
C THR A 269 -4.67 -7.52 -11.11
N PHE A 270 -4.05 -8.71 -11.03
CA PHE A 270 -3.59 -9.49 -12.20
C PHE A 270 -4.54 -10.61 -12.64
N GLY A 271 -5.81 -10.60 -12.21
CA GLY A 271 -6.78 -11.62 -12.62
C GLY A 271 -6.45 -12.99 -12.03
N VAL A 272 -6.73 -13.16 -10.74
CA VAL A 272 -6.36 -14.37 -9.98
C VAL A 272 -7.25 -15.59 -10.26
N GLY A 273 -8.12 -15.49 -11.26
CA GLY A 273 -8.56 -16.66 -12.02
C GLY A 273 -7.39 -17.42 -12.68
N TYR A 274 -6.26 -16.76 -12.97
CA TYR A 274 -5.13 -17.34 -13.71
C TYR A 274 -3.95 -17.85 -12.85
N LEU A 275 -3.80 -17.42 -11.60
CA LEU A 275 -2.71 -17.87 -10.69
C LEU A 275 -3.12 -19.00 -9.73
N GLY A 276 -4.42 -19.34 -9.69
CA GLY A 276 -4.92 -20.45 -8.87
C GLY A 276 -4.71 -20.29 -7.37
N LEU A 277 -4.65 -19.04 -6.87
CA LEU A 277 -4.65 -18.73 -5.43
C LEU A 277 -6.08 -18.85 -4.91
N THR A 278 -6.48 -20.08 -4.58
CA THR A 278 -7.76 -20.32 -3.92
C THR A 278 -7.69 -19.83 -2.47
N LYS A 279 -8.86 -19.66 -1.85
CA LYS A 279 -8.97 -19.31 -0.43
C LYS A 279 -8.16 -20.27 0.46
N GLU A 280 -8.20 -21.57 0.17
CA GLU A 280 -7.48 -22.59 0.92
C GLU A 280 -5.96 -22.40 0.81
N LYS A 281 -5.44 -22.07 -0.38
CA LYS A 281 -4.02 -21.79 -0.57
C LYS A 281 -3.60 -20.48 0.11
N ALA A 282 -4.46 -19.47 0.06
CA ALA A 282 -4.22 -18.20 0.74
C ALA A 282 -4.14 -18.40 2.26
N MET A 283 -5.09 -19.14 2.84
CA MET A 283 -5.10 -19.51 4.26
C MET A 283 -3.87 -20.35 4.67
N ALA A 284 -3.29 -21.12 3.74
CA ALA A 284 -2.09 -21.91 4.00
C ALA A 284 -0.77 -21.11 3.94
N ARG A 285 -0.80 -19.82 3.56
CA ARG A 285 0.41 -18.99 3.47
C ARG A 285 1.11 -18.88 4.84
N PRO A 286 2.46 -18.96 4.89
CA PRO A 286 3.20 -18.92 6.15
C PRO A 286 2.95 -17.66 7.00
N VAL A 287 2.69 -16.51 6.36
CA VAL A 287 2.50 -15.22 7.06
C VAL A 287 1.45 -15.29 8.17
N PHE A 288 0.34 -15.98 7.92
CA PHE A 288 -0.79 -16.05 8.84
C PHE A 288 -0.53 -16.90 10.09
N LYS A 289 0.56 -17.68 10.12
CA LYS A 289 0.96 -18.46 11.31
C LYS A 289 1.70 -17.61 12.35
N TRP A 290 2.20 -16.45 11.94
CA TRP A 290 3.15 -15.65 12.73
C TRP A 290 2.61 -14.28 13.12
N VAL A 291 1.40 -13.92 12.68
CA VAL A 291 0.74 -12.65 13.01
C VAL A 291 -0.45 -12.87 13.94
N ASP A 292 -0.84 -11.82 14.65
CA ASP A 292 -1.95 -11.84 15.61
C ASP A 292 -3.27 -11.34 15.00
N ALA A 293 -3.22 -10.53 13.93
CA ALA A 293 -4.39 -10.01 13.23
C ALA A 293 -4.11 -9.77 11.73
N VAL A 294 -5.17 -9.47 10.99
CA VAL A 294 -5.13 -9.18 9.55
C VAL A 294 -5.72 -7.79 9.28
N GLU A 295 -5.04 -6.98 8.48
CA GLU A 295 -5.63 -5.77 7.92
C GLU A 295 -6.57 -6.15 6.76
N VAL A 296 -7.85 -5.82 6.88
CA VAL A 296 -8.90 -6.19 5.91
C VAL A 296 -9.59 -5.00 5.28
N LEU A 297 -9.31 -3.79 5.78
CA LEU A 297 -9.71 -2.53 5.18
C LEU A 297 -8.47 -1.65 5.04
N ASN A 298 -7.92 -1.58 3.83
CA ASN A 298 -6.78 -0.74 3.48
C ASN A 298 -7.12 0.08 2.21
N SER A 299 -6.71 1.36 2.15
CA SER A 299 -7.08 2.27 1.05
C SER A 299 -6.27 2.09 -0.22
N LYS A 300 -5.12 1.41 -0.13
CA LYS A 300 -4.15 1.18 -1.21
C LYS A 300 -4.37 -0.13 -1.96
N VAL A 301 -5.45 -0.84 -1.64
CA VAL A 301 -5.85 -2.11 -2.27
C VAL A 301 -7.28 -2.02 -2.80
N SER A 302 -7.65 -2.92 -3.70
CA SER A 302 -9.00 -2.97 -4.26
C SER A 302 -10.04 -3.49 -3.24
N GLU A 303 -11.32 -3.26 -3.50
CA GLU A 303 -12.40 -3.82 -2.67
C GLU A 303 -12.41 -5.35 -2.69
N GLU A 304 -12.04 -5.96 -3.82
CA GLU A 304 -11.86 -7.41 -3.94
C GLU A 304 -10.70 -7.91 -3.06
N GLU A 305 -9.58 -7.16 -2.99
CA GLU A 305 -8.43 -7.52 -2.15
C GLU A 305 -8.79 -7.43 -0.66
N ASN A 306 -9.50 -6.37 -0.26
CA ASN A 306 -10.06 -6.22 1.09
C ASN A 306 -11.06 -7.35 1.42
N SER A 307 -11.99 -7.65 0.51
CA SER A 307 -12.97 -8.74 0.67
C SER A 307 -12.29 -10.10 0.79
N PHE A 308 -11.27 -10.36 -0.03
CA PHE A 308 -10.50 -11.60 0.03
C PHE A 308 -9.70 -11.71 1.33
N ALA A 309 -9.09 -10.62 1.80
CA ALA A 309 -8.44 -10.55 3.11
C ALA A 309 -9.41 -10.89 4.25
N ALA A 310 -10.61 -10.31 4.23
CA ALA A 310 -11.68 -10.61 5.20
C ALA A 310 -12.10 -12.08 5.16
N GLN A 311 -12.26 -12.67 3.96
CA GLN A 311 -12.62 -14.08 3.81
C GLN A 311 -11.53 -15.02 4.36
N VAL A 312 -10.25 -14.71 4.12
CA VAL A 312 -9.11 -15.47 4.62
C VAL A 312 -9.00 -15.35 6.15
N ALA A 313 -9.10 -14.13 6.69
CA ALA A 313 -9.09 -13.89 8.13
C ALA A 313 -10.23 -14.64 8.84
N ALA A 314 -11.45 -14.58 8.29
CA ALA A 314 -12.60 -15.32 8.80
C ALA A 314 -12.39 -16.84 8.75
N GLY A 315 -11.79 -17.35 7.67
CA GLY A 315 -11.47 -18.78 7.53
C GLY A 315 -10.43 -19.26 8.56
N LEU A 316 -9.54 -18.38 9.01
CA LEU A 316 -8.50 -18.67 10.00
C LEU A 316 -8.91 -18.32 11.44
N GLY A 317 -10.05 -17.65 11.64
CA GLY A 317 -10.47 -17.13 12.94
C GLY A 317 -9.55 -16.03 13.48
N LEU A 318 -8.86 -15.30 12.61
CA LEU A 318 -7.97 -14.21 13.00
C LEU A 318 -8.75 -12.91 13.21
N PRO A 319 -8.42 -12.12 14.26
CA PRO A 319 -8.92 -10.76 14.41
C PRO A 319 -8.60 -9.88 13.21
N VAL A 320 -9.43 -8.86 12.99
CA VAL A 320 -9.36 -8.00 11.81
C VAL A 320 -9.24 -6.53 12.18
N THR A 321 -8.47 -5.79 11.40
CA THR A 321 -8.21 -4.34 11.59
C THR A 321 -8.35 -3.59 10.28
N GLY A 322 -8.46 -2.27 10.37
CA GLY A 322 -8.46 -1.34 9.25
C GLY A 322 -7.51 -0.17 9.51
N GLY A 323 -6.92 0.31 8.43
CA GLY A 323 -5.99 1.43 8.43
C GLY A 323 -5.98 2.11 7.08
N SER A 324 -5.77 3.42 7.05
CA SER A 324 -5.87 4.14 5.78
C SER A 324 -4.69 3.87 4.86
N ASP A 325 -3.53 3.52 5.41
CA ASP A 325 -2.25 3.44 4.70
C ASP A 325 -1.97 4.75 3.96
N ALA A 326 -2.29 5.87 4.64
CA ALA A 326 -2.23 7.19 4.05
C ALA A 326 -0.79 7.64 3.79
N HIS A 327 -0.57 8.11 2.57
CA HIS A 327 0.68 8.71 2.08
C HIS A 327 0.46 10.16 1.64
N GLY A 328 -0.78 10.64 1.69
CA GLY A 328 -1.17 12.01 1.36
C GLY A 328 -2.44 12.45 2.11
N PRO A 329 -2.75 13.77 2.12
CA PRO A 329 -3.82 14.33 2.95
C PRO A 329 -5.22 13.78 2.67
N GLY A 330 -5.55 13.53 1.39
CA GLY A 330 -6.86 13.01 0.98
C GLY A 330 -7.10 11.54 1.36
N GLU A 331 -6.10 10.85 1.91
CA GLU A 331 -6.17 9.42 2.20
C GLU A 331 -6.40 9.15 3.68
N VAL A 332 -6.06 10.12 4.55
CA VAL A 332 -6.10 10.01 6.01
C VAL A 332 -7.50 9.63 6.47
N GLY A 333 -7.58 8.54 7.25
CA GLY A 333 -8.83 8.08 7.85
C GLY A 333 -9.88 7.58 6.86
N ASN A 334 -9.53 7.16 5.65
CA ASN A 334 -10.48 6.42 4.79
C ASN A 334 -10.95 5.14 5.47
N TYR A 335 -10.01 4.39 6.04
CA TYR A 335 -10.27 3.26 6.93
C TYR A 335 -9.56 3.46 8.26
N ALA A 336 -10.12 2.88 9.32
CA ALA A 336 -9.58 2.91 10.66
C ALA A 336 -10.04 1.69 11.46
N THR A 337 -9.64 1.60 12.73
CA THR A 337 -10.09 0.57 13.67
C THR A 337 -10.82 1.20 14.85
N ARG A 338 -12.04 0.73 15.11
CA ARG A 338 -12.86 1.13 16.27
C ARG A 338 -12.56 0.23 17.46
N PHE A 339 -12.29 0.85 18.60
CA PHE A 339 -12.08 0.20 19.88
C PHE A 339 -13.21 0.57 20.86
N PRO A 340 -13.77 -0.39 21.62
CA PRO A 340 -14.85 -0.13 22.58
C PRO A 340 -14.38 0.62 23.83
N GLY A 341 -13.08 0.62 24.11
CA GLY A 341 -12.47 1.21 25.30
C GLY A 341 -11.61 2.43 24.97
N LEU A 342 -11.21 3.12 26.04
CA LEU A 342 -10.31 4.26 25.97
C LEU A 342 -8.86 3.78 25.81
N ILE A 343 -8.14 4.35 24.85
CA ILE A 343 -6.72 4.10 24.58
C ILE A 343 -5.99 5.42 24.83
N GLN A 344 -5.01 5.41 25.75
CA GLN A 344 -4.26 6.62 26.10
C GLN A 344 -2.78 6.54 25.67
N ASN A 345 -2.29 5.33 25.43
CA ASN A 345 -0.88 5.06 25.14
C ASN A 345 -0.73 3.70 24.42
N GLU A 346 0.48 3.38 24.02
CA GLU A 346 0.83 2.18 23.28
C GLU A 346 0.55 0.89 24.08
N GLN A 347 0.74 0.88 25.40
CA GLN A 347 0.40 -0.29 26.22
C GLN A 347 -1.11 -0.54 26.27
N ASP A 348 -1.93 0.50 26.31
CA ASP A 348 -3.39 0.38 26.26
C ASP A 348 -3.84 -0.14 24.89
N LEU A 349 -3.23 0.35 23.80
CA LEU A 349 -3.47 -0.17 22.45
C LEU A 349 -3.13 -1.67 22.36
N ILE A 350 -1.94 -2.08 22.80
CA ILE A 350 -1.51 -3.48 22.75
C ILE A 350 -2.43 -4.37 23.60
N LYS A 351 -2.85 -3.91 24.79
CA LYS A 351 -3.83 -4.63 25.62
C LYS A 351 -5.17 -4.76 24.93
N ALA A 352 -5.65 -3.70 24.27
CA ALA A 352 -6.90 -3.71 23.53
C ALA A 352 -6.83 -4.67 22.32
N LEU A 353 -5.73 -4.65 21.56
CA LEU A 353 -5.47 -5.55 20.45
C LEU A 353 -5.41 -7.03 20.91
N LYS A 354 -4.73 -7.31 22.03
CA LYS A 354 -4.69 -8.67 22.60
C LYS A 354 -6.03 -9.15 23.16
N LYS A 355 -6.82 -8.24 23.71
CA LYS A 355 -8.15 -8.54 24.28
C LYS A 355 -9.18 -8.82 23.18
N GLY A 356 -9.05 -8.20 22.01
CA GLY A 356 -10.06 -8.25 20.96
C GLY A 356 -11.26 -7.33 21.25
N GLY A 357 -12.31 -7.48 20.43
CA GLY A 357 -13.52 -6.65 20.51
C GLY A 357 -13.44 -5.31 19.79
N TYR A 358 -12.41 -5.10 18.98
CA TYR A 358 -12.30 -4.01 18.00
C TYR A 358 -12.82 -4.45 16.64
N SER A 359 -13.15 -3.48 15.79
CA SER A 359 -13.61 -3.73 14.42
C SER A 359 -13.01 -2.75 13.41
N PRO A 360 -12.71 -3.19 12.18
CA PRO A 360 -12.36 -2.29 11.09
C PRO A 360 -13.58 -1.45 10.71
N VAL A 361 -13.37 -0.19 10.35
CA VAL A 361 -14.43 0.74 9.95
C VAL A 361 -14.03 1.54 8.72
N THR A 362 -14.98 1.74 7.81
CA THR A 362 -14.94 2.85 6.83
C THR A 362 -15.24 4.12 7.59
N PHE A 363 -14.27 5.03 7.69
CA PHE A 363 -14.41 6.24 8.49
C PHE A 363 -14.76 7.45 7.62
N ARG A 364 -14.10 7.61 6.47
CA ARG A 364 -14.54 8.53 5.41
C ARG A 364 -15.13 7.74 4.24
N ASN A 365 -16.35 8.08 3.84
CA ASN A 365 -16.89 7.64 2.56
C ASN A 365 -16.18 8.43 1.46
N LYS A 366 -15.62 7.72 0.47
CA LYS A 366 -15.03 8.31 -0.73
C LYS A 366 -16.08 9.04 -1.58
#